data_AF-A0A2T6DEF2-F1
#
_entry.id   AF-A0A2T6DEF2-F1
#
_cell.length_a   1.000
_cell.length_b   1.000
_cell.length_c   1.000
_cell.angle_alpha   90.00
_cell.angle_beta   90.00
_cell.angle_gamma   90.00
#
_symmetry.space_group_name_H-M   'P 1'
#
loop_
_entity.id
_entity.type
_entity.pdbx_description
1 polymer ?
#
loop_
_entity_poly.entity_id
_entity_poly.type
_entity_poly.pdbx_seq_one_letter_code
_entity_poly.pdbx_strand_id
1 'polypeptide(L)'
;MSTSSIPSASDSTPAPLVGVIMGSSSDWSVMGEAAQLLREFGVPFESEIVSAHRTPDKLFTYAKTARERGIRVIIAGAGGAAHLPGMAAALTPLPVLGVPVLSKALSGVDSLLSIAQMPAGIPVGTLAIGAPGAKNAALLAVAILALNDPALAMRLDAFRAAQTQKVLDDSVGLEPMPTASLSPAPAVSTPAEGAAK
;
A
#
# COMPACT_ATOMS: atom_id res chain seq x y z
N MET A 1 -42.17 -43.66 -5.94
CA MET A 1 -42.06 -42.19 -5.86
C MET A 1 -40.64 -41.88 -5.43
N SER A 2 -39.76 -41.65 -6.40
CA SER A 2 -38.35 -41.32 -6.17
C SER A 2 -38.20 -39.83 -5.90
N THR A 3 -37.70 -39.45 -4.74
CA THR A 3 -37.22 -38.07 -4.51
C THR A 3 -35.71 -38.14 -4.38
N SER A 4 -35.03 -37.91 -5.50
CA SER A 4 -33.59 -37.70 -5.55
C SER A 4 -33.32 -36.31 -4.98
N SER A 5 -32.73 -36.25 -3.78
CA SER A 5 -32.24 -35.01 -3.17
C SER A 5 -31.01 -34.54 -3.94
N ILE A 6 -31.11 -33.39 -4.59
CA ILE A 6 -29.96 -32.72 -5.21
C ILE A 6 -29.05 -32.22 -4.08
N PRO A 7 -27.73 -32.51 -4.08
CA PRO A 7 -26.83 -31.91 -3.11
C PRO A 7 -26.72 -30.40 -3.39
N SER A 8 -26.99 -29.59 -2.36
CA SER A 8 -26.76 -28.14 -2.38
C SER A 8 -25.30 -27.86 -2.72
N ALA A 9 -25.06 -27.01 -3.72
CA ALA A 9 -23.74 -26.47 -3.98
C ALA A 9 -23.21 -25.85 -2.69
N SER A 10 -22.06 -26.32 -2.22
CA SER A 10 -21.37 -25.74 -1.08
C SER A 10 -20.90 -24.33 -1.47
N ASP A 11 -21.40 -23.30 -0.77
CA ASP A 11 -20.81 -21.96 -0.73
C ASP A 11 -19.43 -22.03 -0.05
N SER A 12 -18.47 -22.68 -0.71
CA SER A 12 -17.09 -22.67 -0.25
C SER A 12 -16.51 -21.30 -0.57
N THR A 13 -16.49 -20.41 0.42
CA THR A 13 -15.70 -19.17 0.33
C THR A 13 -14.29 -19.54 -0.14
N PRO A 14 -13.77 -18.92 -1.21
CA PRO A 14 -12.45 -19.25 -1.72
C PRO A 14 -11.41 -19.12 -0.61
N ALA A 15 -10.52 -20.10 -0.49
CA ALA A 15 -9.44 -20.06 0.50
C ALA A 15 -8.60 -18.79 0.31
N PRO A 16 -8.22 -18.09 1.41
CA PRO A 16 -7.50 -16.84 1.31
C PRO A 16 -6.11 -17.04 0.72
N LEU A 17 -5.73 -16.20 -0.24
CA LEU A 17 -4.39 -16.16 -0.84
C LEU A 17 -3.52 -15.07 -0.21
N VAL A 18 -4.13 -14.04 0.36
CA VAL A 18 -3.43 -12.94 1.03
C VAL A 18 -3.87 -12.84 2.48
N GLY A 19 -2.90 -12.71 3.38
CA GLY A 19 -3.18 -12.48 4.80
C GLY A 19 -2.91 -11.02 5.17
N VAL A 20 -3.93 -10.26 5.58
CA VAL A 20 -3.81 -8.85 5.99
C VAL A 20 -3.83 -8.75 7.51
N ILE A 21 -2.65 -8.62 8.12
CA ILE A 21 -2.52 -8.56 9.58
C ILE A 21 -2.14 -7.17 10.07
N MET A 22 -2.58 -6.83 11.27
CA MET A 22 -2.25 -5.56 11.91
C MET A 22 -2.15 -5.65 13.43
N GLY A 23 -1.35 -4.77 14.04
CA GLY A 23 -1.05 -4.83 15.46
C GLY A 23 -2.18 -4.38 16.38
N SER A 24 -3.12 -3.59 15.86
CA SER A 24 -4.22 -2.96 16.60
C SER A 24 -5.46 -2.75 15.73
N SER A 25 -6.65 -2.71 16.32
CA SER A 25 -7.88 -2.33 15.60
C SER A 25 -7.83 -0.91 15.04
N SER A 26 -7.07 0.00 15.67
CA SER A 26 -6.85 1.37 15.18
C SER A 26 -6.16 1.42 13.81
N ASP A 27 -5.32 0.42 13.51
CA ASP A 27 -4.57 0.34 12.26
C ASP A 27 -5.48 0.00 11.07
N TRP A 28 -6.70 -0.50 11.33
CA TRP A 28 -7.68 -0.84 10.30
C TRP A 28 -8.09 0.36 9.44
N SER A 29 -8.04 1.58 9.98
CA SER A 29 -8.29 2.80 9.21
C SER A 29 -7.32 2.98 8.04
N VAL A 30 -6.11 2.39 8.13
CA VAL A 30 -5.10 2.35 7.06
C VAL A 30 -5.15 1.03 6.32
N MET A 31 -5.13 -0.09 7.05
CA MET A 31 -5.00 -1.43 6.46
C MET A 31 -6.27 -1.87 5.71
N GLY A 32 -7.42 -1.27 6.01
CA GLY A 32 -8.66 -1.47 5.27
C GLY A 32 -8.54 -1.07 3.80
N GLU A 33 -7.64 -0.16 3.45
CA GLU A 33 -7.36 0.23 2.06
C GLU A 33 -6.74 -0.93 1.25
N ALA A 34 -5.91 -1.77 1.90
CA ALA A 34 -5.39 -2.98 1.28
C ALA A 34 -6.51 -3.99 1.03
N ALA A 35 -7.37 -4.21 2.03
CA ALA A 35 -8.52 -5.11 1.92
C ALA A 35 -9.53 -4.65 0.87
N GLN A 36 -9.77 -3.34 0.74
CA GLN A 36 -10.61 -2.78 -0.31
C GLN A 36 -10.03 -3.09 -1.70
N LEU A 37 -8.75 -2.82 -1.90
CA LEU A 37 -8.13 -3.05 -3.20
C LEU A 37 -8.08 -4.54 -3.57
N LEU A 38 -7.80 -5.43 -2.62
CA LEU A 38 -7.86 -6.88 -2.85
C LEU A 38 -9.26 -7.34 -3.28
N ARG A 39 -10.33 -6.76 -2.72
CA ARG A 39 -11.72 -7.01 -3.17
C ARG A 39 -11.93 -6.55 -4.61
N GLU A 40 -11.45 -5.36 -4.98
CA GLU A 40 -11.57 -4.84 -6.35
C GLU A 40 -10.90 -5.76 -7.38
N PHE A 41 -9.78 -6.39 -7.01
CA PHE A 41 -9.09 -7.37 -7.87
C PHE A 41 -9.67 -8.79 -7.82
N GLY A 42 -10.65 -9.04 -6.96
CA GLY A 42 -11.22 -10.36 -6.74
C GLY A 42 -10.23 -11.36 -6.12
N VAL A 43 -9.22 -10.88 -5.39
CA VAL A 43 -8.24 -11.72 -4.71
C VAL A 43 -8.81 -12.10 -3.34
N PRO A 44 -8.98 -13.40 -3.01
CA PRO A 44 -9.46 -13.81 -1.70
C PRO A 44 -8.39 -13.54 -0.64
N PHE A 45 -8.81 -12.98 0.49
CA PHE A 45 -7.93 -12.62 1.60
C PHE A 45 -8.63 -12.80 2.95
N GLU A 46 -7.83 -12.86 4.00
CA GLU A 46 -8.27 -12.76 5.39
C GLU A 46 -7.70 -11.50 6.03
N SER A 47 -8.39 -10.98 7.04
CA SER A 47 -7.91 -9.84 7.83
C SER A 47 -7.95 -10.16 9.33
N GLU A 48 -6.86 -9.90 10.05
CA GLU A 48 -6.78 -10.26 11.47
C GLU A 48 -5.95 -9.28 12.31
N ILE A 49 -6.37 -9.04 13.56
CA ILE A 49 -5.56 -8.33 14.55
C ILE A 49 -4.59 -9.32 15.20
N VAL A 50 -3.30 -9.11 14.95
CA VAL A 50 -2.17 -9.92 15.43
C VAL A 50 -1.11 -8.99 16.00
N SER A 51 -1.04 -8.85 17.32
CA SER A 51 -0.14 -7.91 17.98
C SER A 51 1.18 -8.59 18.33
N ALA A 52 2.29 -8.15 17.72
CA ALA A 52 3.62 -8.69 18.03
C ALA A 52 3.98 -8.58 19.52
N HIS A 53 3.55 -7.51 20.20
CA HIS A 53 3.90 -7.27 21.60
C HIS A 53 2.88 -7.82 22.59
N ARG A 54 1.59 -7.89 22.21
CA ARG A 54 0.50 -8.26 23.13
C ARG A 54 -0.02 -9.68 22.94
N THR A 55 0.13 -10.23 21.74
CA THR A 55 -0.29 -11.60 21.40
C THR A 55 0.80 -12.34 20.59
N PRO A 56 2.05 -12.42 21.11
CA PRO A 56 3.16 -13.04 20.38
C PRO A 56 2.88 -14.48 19.96
N ASP A 57 2.27 -15.31 20.81
CA ASP A 57 1.94 -16.71 20.45
C ASP A 57 0.96 -16.81 19.28
N LYS A 58 0.05 -15.83 19.17
CA LYS A 58 -0.86 -15.72 18.03
C LYS A 58 -0.08 -15.39 16.75
N LEU A 59 0.88 -14.47 16.82
CA LEU A 59 1.77 -14.17 15.69
C LEU A 59 2.56 -15.40 15.25
N PHE A 60 3.13 -16.14 16.21
CA PHE A 60 3.84 -17.39 15.95
C PHE A 60 2.97 -18.40 15.21
N THR A 61 1.77 -18.62 15.74
CA THR A 61 0.81 -19.56 15.16
C THR A 61 0.38 -19.11 13.76
N TYR A 62 0.02 -17.84 13.60
CA TYR A 62 -0.43 -17.27 12.33
C TYR A 62 0.64 -17.43 11.24
N ALA A 63 1.87 -16.97 11.49
CA ALA A 63 2.92 -16.95 10.49
C ALA A 63 3.41 -18.36 10.10
N LYS A 64 3.59 -19.25 11.10
CA LYS A 64 4.05 -20.63 10.84
C LYS A 64 3.05 -21.45 10.03
N THR A 65 1.76 -21.26 10.28
CA THR A 65 0.70 -22.03 9.60
C THR A 65 0.22 -21.38 8.29
N ALA A 66 0.53 -20.11 8.03
CA ALA A 66 0.01 -19.36 6.88
C ALA A 66 0.18 -20.10 5.54
N ARG A 67 1.35 -20.67 5.28
CA ARG A 67 1.63 -21.40 4.04
C ARG A 67 0.76 -22.66 3.89
N GLU A 68 0.55 -23.39 4.98
CA GLU A 68 -0.28 -24.61 5.00
C GLU A 68 -1.76 -24.28 4.77
N ARG A 69 -2.19 -23.09 5.19
CA ARG A 69 -3.54 -22.56 4.95
C ARG A 69 -3.75 -22.04 3.52
N GLY A 70 -2.72 -22.05 2.67
CA GLY A 70 -2.80 -21.59 1.28
C GLY A 70 -2.41 -20.12 1.05
N ILE A 71 -2.05 -19.38 2.11
CA ILE A 71 -1.59 -17.99 1.98
C ILE A 71 -0.30 -17.95 1.16
N ARG A 72 -0.23 -16.98 0.25
CA ARG A 72 0.88 -16.77 -0.67
C ARG A 72 1.65 -15.49 -0.37
N VAL A 73 0.99 -14.48 0.19
CA VAL A 73 1.59 -13.19 0.56
C VAL A 73 0.98 -12.72 1.88
N ILE A 74 1.79 -12.18 2.78
CA ILE A 74 1.31 -11.53 4.01
C ILE A 74 1.52 -10.02 3.87
N ILE A 75 0.48 -9.24 4.13
CA ILE A 75 0.55 -7.78 4.27
C ILE A 75 0.42 -7.46 5.76
N ALA A 76 1.45 -6.87 6.36
CA ALA A 76 1.52 -6.61 7.79
C ALA A 76 1.65 -5.11 8.08
N GLY A 77 0.69 -4.55 8.81
CA GLY A 77 0.67 -3.14 9.23
C GLY A 77 1.01 -2.95 10.70
N ALA A 78 1.92 -2.03 11.01
CA ALA A 78 2.23 -1.64 12.39
C ALA A 78 2.79 -0.21 12.49
N GLY A 79 2.58 0.43 13.64
CA GLY A 79 3.06 1.79 13.93
C GLY A 79 4.04 1.85 15.11
N GLY A 80 4.90 2.87 15.17
CA GLY A 80 5.89 3.08 16.22
C GLY A 80 7.05 2.08 16.13
N ALA A 81 7.33 1.36 17.22
CA ALA A 81 8.24 0.21 17.22
C ALA A 81 7.61 -1.00 16.50
N ALA A 82 7.51 -0.90 15.17
CA ALA A 82 6.64 -1.69 14.33
C ALA A 82 7.20 -3.10 14.01
N HIS A 83 7.24 -3.99 15.01
CA HIS A 83 7.89 -5.30 14.89
C HIS A 83 7.06 -6.38 14.16
N LEU A 84 5.77 -6.16 13.92
CA LEU A 84 4.89 -7.17 13.34
C LEU A 84 5.39 -7.72 11.99
N PRO A 85 5.77 -6.89 10.99
CA PRO A 85 6.18 -7.42 9.69
C PRO A 85 7.49 -8.22 9.77
N GLY A 86 8.49 -7.70 10.48
CA GLY A 86 9.79 -8.37 10.63
C GLY A 86 9.67 -9.71 11.37
N MET A 87 8.89 -9.76 12.44
CA MET A 87 8.66 -11.00 13.19
C MET A 87 7.85 -12.01 12.38
N ALA A 88 6.85 -11.57 11.61
CA ALA A 88 6.15 -12.47 10.69
C ALA A 88 7.11 -13.09 9.66
N ALA A 89 7.96 -12.27 9.03
CA ALA A 89 8.97 -12.71 8.06
C ALA A 89 9.99 -13.69 8.65
N ALA A 90 10.34 -13.53 9.93
CA ALA A 90 11.23 -14.47 10.62
C ALA A 90 10.62 -15.87 10.83
N LEU A 91 9.30 -16.00 10.73
CA LEU A 91 8.54 -17.21 11.07
C LEU A 91 7.97 -17.95 9.86
N THR A 92 8.09 -17.39 8.66
CA THR A 92 7.53 -17.97 7.43
C THR A 92 8.41 -17.67 6.21
N PRO A 93 8.52 -18.61 5.24
CA PRO A 93 9.21 -18.33 3.98
C PRO A 93 8.36 -17.53 2.99
N LEU A 94 7.09 -17.23 3.31
CA LEU A 94 6.23 -16.44 2.44
C LEU A 94 6.71 -14.99 2.35
N PRO A 95 6.56 -14.32 1.19
CA PRO A 95 6.77 -12.89 1.09
C PRO A 95 5.93 -12.12 2.11
N VAL A 96 6.59 -11.26 2.89
CA VAL A 96 5.94 -10.34 3.82
C VAL A 96 6.13 -8.90 3.34
N LEU A 97 5.01 -8.21 3.18
CA LEU A 97 4.92 -6.81 2.77
C LEU A 97 4.59 -5.95 3.99
N GLY A 98 5.48 -5.03 4.33
CA GLY A 98 5.35 -4.17 5.51
C GLY A 98 4.73 -2.83 5.17
N VAL A 99 3.68 -2.45 5.90
CA VAL A 99 3.04 -1.13 5.81
C VAL A 99 3.32 -0.33 7.09
N PRO A 100 4.18 0.69 7.04
CA PRO A 100 4.39 1.59 8.16
C PRO A 100 3.13 2.41 8.44
N VAL A 101 2.49 2.21 9.60
CA VAL A 101 1.34 3.01 10.03
C VAL A 101 1.85 4.29 10.68
N LEU A 102 1.15 5.42 10.48
CA LEU A 102 1.56 6.70 11.06
C LEU A 102 1.61 6.63 12.59
N SER A 103 2.77 6.95 13.16
CA SER A 103 2.91 7.30 14.57
C SER A 103 2.49 8.75 14.80
N LYS A 104 1.98 9.10 15.98
CA LYS A 104 1.70 10.51 16.33
C LYS A 104 2.97 11.35 16.50
N ALA A 105 4.03 10.76 17.07
CA ALA A 105 5.22 11.53 17.48
C ALA A 105 6.19 11.80 16.32
N LEU A 106 6.39 10.84 15.43
CA LEU A 106 7.42 10.88 14.38
C LEU A 106 6.84 10.70 12.97
N SER A 107 5.54 10.92 12.82
CA SER A 107 4.83 10.83 11.52
C SER A 107 5.08 9.52 10.75
N GLY A 108 5.38 8.42 11.47
CA GLY A 108 5.63 7.11 10.89
C GLY A 108 7.07 6.86 10.44
N VAL A 109 8.03 7.76 10.71
CA VAL A 109 9.46 7.51 10.45
C VAL A 109 10.00 6.38 11.34
N ASP A 110 9.56 6.36 12.61
CA ASP A 110 9.80 5.24 13.52
C ASP A 110 9.26 3.92 12.98
N SER A 111 8.00 3.92 12.51
CA SER A 111 7.38 2.76 11.87
C SER A 111 8.17 2.32 10.64
N LEU A 112 8.56 3.26 9.78
CA LEU A 112 9.27 3.00 8.54
C LEU A 112 10.62 2.35 8.81
N LEU A 113 11.44 2.94 9.69
CA LEU A 113 12.76 2.42 10.00
C LEU A 113 12.68 1.08 10.75
N SER A 114 11.68 0.89 11.63
CA SER A 114 11.44 -0.38 12.32
C SER A 114 11.12 -1.54 11.36
N ILE A 115 10.53 -1.24 10.20
CA ILE A 115 10.12 -2.24 9.21
C ILE A 115 11.18 -2.42 8.12
N ALA A 116 11.74 -1.32 7.58
CA ALA A 116 12.63 -1.36 6.43
C ALA A 116 14.06 -1.81 6.74
N GLN A 117 14.57 -1.51 7.94
CA GLN A 117 15.96 -1.77 8.31
C GLN A 117 16.19 -3.20 8.84
N MET A 118 15.55 -4.19 8.22
CA MET A 118 15.81 -5.59 8.55
C MET A 118 17.27 -5.94 8.26
N PRO A 119 17.95 -6.67 9.16
CA PRO A 119 19.28 -7.19 8.86
C PRO A 119 19.22 -8.22 7.71
N ALA A 120 20.35 -8.42 7.03
CA ALA A 120 20.45 -9.38 5.94
C ALA A 120 20.04 -10.79 6.40
N GLY A 121 19.19 -11.45 5.59
CA GLY A 121 18.72 -12.82 5.82
C GLY A 121 17.20 -12.95 6.00
N ILE A 122 16.53 -11.94 6.57
CA ILE A 122 15.07 -11.96 6.79
C ILE A 122 14.45 -10.70 6.16
N PRO A 123 14.02 -10.75 4.89
CA PRO A 123 13.56 -9.57 4.17
C PRO A 123 12.10 -9.23 4.51
N VAL A 124 11.80 -7.92 4.49
CA VAL A 124 10.42 -7.38 4.42
C VAL A 124 10.37 -6.42 3.24
N GLY A 125 9.39 -6.60 2.34
CA GLY A 125 9.11 -5.64 1.28
C GLY A 125 8.35 -4.45 1.85
N THR A 126 9.04 -3.35 2.16
CA THR A 126 8.42 -2.20 2.83
C THR A 126 7.83 -1.19 1.85
N LEU A 127 6.62 -0.73 2.14
CA LEU A 127 5.90 0.25 1.31
C LEU A 127 5.90 1.64 1.98
N ALA A 128 5.28 2.62 1.30
CA ALA A 128 5.09 3.97 1.81
C ALA A 128 4.36 3.99 3.16
N ILE A 129 4.49 5.09 3.90
CA ILE A 129 3.78 5.28 5.18
C ILE A 129 2.28 5.49 4.92
N GLY A 130 1.42 4.87 5.71
CA GLY A 130 -0.03 5.11 5.75
C GLY A 130 -0.83 4.49 4.61
N ALA A 131 -1.96 5.12 4.27
CA ALA A 131 -2.93 4.62 3.29
C ALA A 131 -2.32 4.35 1.88
N PRO A 132 -1.43 5.20 1.33
CA PRO A 132 -0.73 4.87 0.09
C PRO A 132 0.08 3.57 0.19
N GLY A 133 0.69 3.32 1.34
CA GLY A 133 1.41 2.08 1.65
C GLY A 133 0.52 0.86 1.63
N ALA A 134 -0.65 0.93 2.27
CA ALA A 134 -1.61 -0.16 2.29
C ALA A 134 -2.13 -0.51 0.88
N LYS A 135 -2.49 0.50 0.08
CA LYS A 135 -2.89 0.30 -1.33
C LYS A 135 -1.77 -0.34 -2.14
N ASN A 136 -0.56 0.19 -2.03
CA ASN A 136 0.58 -0.33 -2.78
C ASN A 136 1.01 -1.72 -2.32
N ALA A 137 0.81 -2.07 -1.04
CA ALA A 137 1.04 -3.42 -0.56
C ALA A 137 0.06 -4.41 -1.19
N ALA A 138 -1.21 -4.03 -1.34
CA ALA A 138 -2.19 -4.84 -2.07
C ALA A 138 -1.84 -4.95 -3.56
N LEU A 139 -1.46 -3.85 -4.24
CA LEU A 139 -1.00 -3.90 -5.63
C LEU A 139 0.24 -4.79 -5.81
N LEU A 140 1.20 -4.73 -4.89
CA LEU A 140 2.39 -5.57 -4.94
C LEU A 140 2.04 -7.04 -4.68
N ALA A 141 1.13 -7.33 -3.74
CA ALA A 141 0.62 -8.69 -3.55
C ALA A 141 -0.09 -9.22 -4.81
N VAL A 142 -0.93 -8.40 -5.45
CA VAL A 142 -1.57 -8.71 -6.74
C VAL A 142 -0.52 -8.99 -7.82
N ALA A 143 0.52 -8.16 -7.93
CA ALA A 143 1.60 -8.36 -8.89
C ALA A 143 2.38 -9.67 -8.66
N ILE A 144 2.65 -10.02 -7.40
CA ILE A 144 3.28 -11.30 -7.03
C ILE A 144 2.41 -12.49 -7.45
N LEU A 145 1.11 -12.42 -7.16
CA LEU A 145 0.16 -13.48 -7.54
C LEU A 145 0.00 -13.60 -9.06
N ALA A 146 -0.06 -12.46 -9.75
CA ALA A 146 -0.23 -12.38 -11.20
C ALA A 146 0.87 -13.08 -12.00
N LEU A 147 2.06 -13.28 -11.42
CA LEU A 147 3.14 -14.06 -12.03
C LEU A 147 2.71 -15.49 -12.41
N ASN A 148 1.67 -16.03 -11.75
CA ASN A 148 1.14 -17.36 -12.03
C ASN A 148 -0.38 -17.35 -12.31
N ASP A 149 -0.98 -16.18 -12.54
CA ASP A 149 -2.40 -16.02 -12.86
C ASP A 149 -2.56 -15.03 -14.01
N PRO A 150 -2.63 -15.52 -15.27
CA PRO A 150 -2.75 -14.67 -16.45
C PRO A 150 -3.99 -13.76 -16.43
N ALA A 151 -5.10 -14.23 -15.82
CA ALA A 151 -6.32 -13.43 -15.74
C ALA A 151 -6.15 -12.28 -14.74
N LEU A 152 -5.47 -12.52 -13.60
CA LEU A 152 -5.13 -11.46 -12.66
C LEU A 152 -4.10 -10.48 -13.24
N ALA A 153 -3.14 -10.96 -14.03
CA ALA A 153 -2.19 -10.11 -14.76
C ALA A 153 -2.91 -9.13 -15.69
N MET A 154 -3.87 -9.62 -16.49
CA MET A 154 -4.69 -8.75 -17.36
C MET A 154 -5.48 -7.69 -16.56
N ARG A 155 -6.04 -8.06 -15.39
CA ARG A 155 -6.73 -7.10 -14.52
C ARG A 155 -5.78 -6.02 -13.99
N LEU A 156 -4.54 -6.41 -13.63
CA LEU A 156 -3.52 -5.48 -13.18
C LEU A 156 -3.10 -4.50 -14.28
N ASP A 157 -2.90 -4.99 -15.51
CA ASP A 157 -2.56 -4.14 -16.65
C ASP A 157 -3.68 -3.15 -16.96
N ALA A 158 -4.94 -3.61 -16.97
CA ALA A 158 -6.10 -2.76 -17.15
C ALA A 158 -6.22 -1.70 -16.04
N PHE A 159 -5.98 -2.07 -14.78
CA PHE A 159 -5.96 -1.12 -13.67
C PHE A 159 -4.91 -0.02 -13.88
N ARG A 160 -3.69 -0.38 -14.27
CA ARG A 160 -2.61 0.60 -14.54
C ARG A 160 -2.95 1.51 -15.71
N ALA A 161 -3.49 0.95 -16.80
CA ALA A 161 -3.94 1.73 -17.95
C ALA A 161 -5.04 2.73 -17.57
N ALA A 162 -6.00 2.33 -16.71
CA ALA A 162 -7.04 3.22 -16.23
C ALA A 162 -6.50 4.38 -15.38
N GLN A 163 -5.48 4.15 -14.53
CA GLN A 163 -4.82 5.24 -13.79
C GLN A 163 -4.12 6.21 -14.74
N THR A 164 -3.46 5.71 -15.78
CA THR A 164 -2.85 6.55 -16.83
C THR A 164 -3.92 7.38 -17.54
N GLN A 165 -5.01 6.75 -17.98
CA GLN A 165 -6.08 7.46 -18.68
C GLN A 165 -6.70 8.56 -17.81
N LYS A 166 -6.93 8.29 -16.52
CA LYS A 166 -7.44 9.28 -15.58
C LYS A 166 -6.58 10.54 -15.53
N VAL A 167 -5.25 10.40 -15.51
CA VAL A 167 -4.34 11.55 -15.51
C VAL A 167 -4.33 12.30 -16.85
N LEU A 168 -4.49 11.58 -17.97
CA LEU A 168 -4.59 12.21 -19.29
C LEU A 168 -5.90 12.98 -19.47
N ASP A 169 -6.98 12.51 -18.85
CA ASP A 169 -8.28 13.17 -18.84
C ASP A 169 -8.32 14.36 -17.86
N ASP A 170 -7.48 14.33 -16.82
CA ASP A 170 -7.32 15.42 -15.87
C ASP A 170 -6.62 16.62 -16.53
N SER A 171 -7.40 17.53 -17.11
CA SER A 171 -6.90 18.83 -17.55
C SER A 171 -6.75 19.76 -16.34
N VAL A 172 -5.52 20.05 -15.91
CA VAL A 172 -5.28 21.26 -15.15
C VAL A 172 -5.53 22.42 -16.11
N GLY A 173 -6.46 23.31 -15.77
CA GLY A 173 -6.64 24.57 -16.49
C GLY A 173 -5.37 25.40 -16.34
N LEU A 174 -4.35 25.11 -17.16
CA LEU A 174 -3.19 25.96 -17.33
C LEU A 174 -3.74 27.23 -17.94
N GLU A 175 -3.95 28.26 -17.13
CA GLU A 175 -4.09 29.60 -17.67
C GLU A 175 -2.86 29.85 -18.55
N PRO A 176 -3.04 30.36 -19.78
CA PRO A 176 -1.91 30.71 -20.60
C PRO A 176 -1.00 31.62 -19.78
N MET A 177 0.29 31.28 -19.70
CA MET A 177 1.30 32.10 -19.04
C MET A 177 1.08 33.55 -19.48
N PRO A 178 0.92 34.52 -18.56
CA PRO A 178 0.67 35.89 -18.94
C PRO A 178 1.80 36.32 -19.87
N THR A 179 1.44 36.70 -21.11
CA THR A 179 2.39 37.31 -22.02
C THR A 179 2.90 38.57 -21.33
N ALA A 180 4.18 38.58 -20.94
CA ALA A 180 4.79 39.76 -20.37
C ALA A 180 4.65 40.90 -21.39
N SER A 181 3.69 41.79 -21.17
CA SER A 181 3.69 43.11 -21.79
C SER A 181 4.91 43.80 -21.23
N LEU A 182 6.00 43.81 -22.01
CA LEU A 182 7.15 44.65 -21.73
C LEU A 182 6.65 46.09 -21.84
N SER A 183 6.36 46.71 -20.69
CA SER A 183 6.22 48.16 -20.61
C SER A 183 7.50 48.78 -21.20
N PRO A 184 7.39 49.80 -22.06
CA PRO A 184 8.57 50.45 -22.60
C PRO A 184 9.45 50.96 -21.45
N ALA A 185 10.76 50.76 -21.57
CA ALA A 185 11.73 51.21 -20.59
C ALA A 185 11.54 52.72 -20.32
N PRO A 186 11.58 53.17 -19.06
CA PRO A 186 11.44 54.59 -18.74
C PRO A 186 12.55 55.39 -19.43
N ALA A 187 12.17 56.53 -20.02
CA ALA A 187 13.11 57.44 -20.65
C ALA A 187 14.16 57.90 -19.62
N VAL A 188 15.43 57.67 -19.93
CA VAL A 188 16.54 58.13 -19.10
C VAL A 188 16.56 59.66 -19.13
N SER A 189 16.24 60.29 -18.01
CA SER A 189 16.38 61.74 -17.84
C SER A 189 17.86 62.11 -17.77
N THR A 190 18.34 62.92 -18.71
CA THR A 190 19.69 63.50 -18.68
C THR A 190 19.82 64.48 -17.50
N PRO A 191 20.90 64.45 -16.69
CA PRO A 191 21.09 65.41 -15.61
C PRO A 191 21.34 66.82 -16.16
N ALA A 192 20.71 67.82 -15.53
CA ALA A 192 20.99 69.22 -15.79
C ALA A 192 22.40 69.59 -15.29
N GLU A 193 23.21 70.21 -16.15
CA GLU A 193 24.47 70.86 -15.78
C GLU A 193 24.20 72.04 -14.83
N GLY A 194 24.42 71.80 -13.54
CA GLY A 194 24.45 72.83 -12.52
C GLY A 194 25.82 73.52 -12.49
N ALA A 195 25.80 74.83 -12.68
CA ALA A 195 26.93 75.74 -12.60
C ALA A 195 27.64 75.69 -11.23
N ALA A 196 28.97 75.69 -11.24
CA ALA A 196 29.79 75.99 -10.08
C ALA A 196 30.71 77.18 -10.40
N LYS A 197 30.58 78.22 -9.57
CA LYS A 197 31.65 79.18 -9.26
C LYS A 197 32.01 78.95 -7.79
#